data_AF-F0IIP1-F1
#
_entry.id   AF-F0IIP1-F1
#
_cell.length_a   1.000
_cell.length_b   1.000
_cell.length_c   1.000
_cell.angle_alpha   90.00
_cell.angle_beta   90.00
_cell.angle_gamma   90.00
#
_symmetry.space_group_name_H-M   'P 1'
#
loop_
_entity.id
_entity.type
_entity.pdbx_description
1 polymer ?
#
loop_
_entity_poly.entity_id
_entity_poly.type
_entity_poly.pdbx_seq_one_letter_code
_entity_poly.pdbx_strand_id
1 'polypeptide(L)'
;IFGNKLQETIELGENLNLIDEEFFLEVKPQDFQYINYNIHQGTSENNDSRDAANEYKNNPIQTDAKNASKKIYKKIPQKYHSATSLEQSSVDLEDVVRLEKDKRELLLKVKGQSRDPRLRMNTFACLTDINARAMETYRVIKISHYHTGMEYYNSFEGIPMMRTPADFDENAFPHSEQQPAIVKDNNDPLGMGRVRVQFLWQAKRNEMTPWIRVVQP
;
A
#
# COMPACT_ATOMS: atom_id res chain seq x y z
N ILE A 1 21.97 -1.48 13.80
CA ILE A 1 22.32 -2.72 13.06
C ILE A 1 21.21 -2.97 12.06
N PHE A 2 21.21 -2.24 10.93
CA PHE A 2 20.32 -2.53 9.81
C PHE A 2 21.17 -3.30 8.82
N GLY A 3 21.04 -4.63 8.86
CA GLY A 3 21.93 -5.55 8.17
C GLY A 3 21.22 -6.22 7.00
N ASN A 4 21.96 -6.33 5.90
CA ASN A 4 21.68 -7.10 4.69
C ASN A 4 21.66 -8.62 4.94
N LYS A 5 21.26 -9.07 6.14
CA LYS A 5 21.09 -10.48 6.47
C LYS A 5 19.79 -10.96 5.83
N LEU A 6 19.85 -12.09 5.13
CA LEU A 6 18.65 -12.81 4.69
C LEU A 6 17.67 -12.87 5.86
N GLN A 7 16.43 -12.47 5.61
CA GLN A 7 15.36 -12.58 6.59
C GLN A 7 15.25 -14.05 6.99
N GLU A 8 15.31 -14.30 8.30
CA GLU A 8 15.30 -15.66 8.86
C GLU A 8 13.94 -16.30 8.60
N THR A 9 13.94 -17.49 8.00
CA THR A 9 12.76 -18.34 7.87
C THR A 9 12.73 -19.31 9.03
N ILE A 10 11.63 -19.31 9.76
CA ILE A 10 11.38 -20.13 10.94
C ILE A 10 10.28 -21.11 10.58
N GLU A 11 10.58 -22.40 10.72
CA GLU A 11 9.61 -23.47 10.53
C GLU A 11 8.74 -23.60 11.78
N LEU A 12 7.43 -23.45 11.59
CA LEU A 12 6.42 -23.60 12.62
C LEU A 12 5.52 -24.77 12.24
N GLY A 13 5.63 -25.88 12.97
CA GLY A 13 4.84 -27.08 12.72
C GLY A 13 3.80 -27.34 13.79
N GLU A 14 2.63 -27.77 13.37
CA GLU A 14 1.60 -28.32 14.25
C GLU A 14 2.20 -29.49 15.06
N ASN A 15 1.88 -29.57 16.36
CA ASN A 15 2.46 -30.50 17.34
C ASN A 15 3.96 -30.33 17.66
N LEU A 16 4.63 -29.31 17.11
CA LEU A 16 6.03 -28.99 17.45
C LEU A 16 6.10 -27.70 18.28
N ASN A 17 6.04 -26.57 17.60
CA ASN A 17 6.21 -25.22 18.15
C ASN A 17 5.06 -24.29 17.77
N LEU A 18 4.18 -24.68 16.85
CA LEU A 18 2.91 -24.01 16.58
C LEU A 18 1.86 -24.52 17.59
N ILE A 19 1.20 -23.60 18.27
CA ILE A 19 0.17 -23.87 19.28
C ILE A 19 -1.22 -23.84 18.62
N ASP A 20 -1.47 -22.78 17.86
CA ASP A 20 -2.70 -22.57 17.10
C ASP A 20 -2.42 -21.78 15.83
N GLU A 21 -3.32 -21.91 14.86
CA GLU A 21 -3.32 -21.16 13.62
C GLU A 21 -4.75 -20.90 13.14
N GLU A 22 -4.96 -19.68 12.66
CA GLU A 22 -6.22 -19.20 12.12
C GLU A 22 -5.97 -18.46 10.81
N PHE A 23 -6.61 -18.93 9.74
CA PHE A 23 -6.55 -18.31 8.42
C PHE A 23 -7.75 -17.38 8.23
N PHE A 24 -7.47 -16.10 8.03
CA PHE A 24 -8.46 -15.08 7.71
C PHE A 24 -8.43 -14.80 6.22
N LEU A 25 -9.54 -15.11 5.55
CA LEU A 25 -9.73 -14.81 4.14
C LEU A 25 -10.80 -13.74 3.96
N GLU A 26 -10.44 -12.70 3.22
CA GLU A 26 -11.33 -11.59 2.88
C GLU A 26 -11.51 -11.53 1.36
N VAL A 27 -12.64 -10.98 0.89
CA VAL A 27 -12.86 -10.67 -0.53
C VAL A 27 -12.95 -9.16 -0.70
N LYS A 28 -12.22 -8.62 -1.69
CA LYS A 28 -12.16 -7.17 -1.95
C LYS A 28 -12.35 -6.86 -3.43
N PRO A 29 -12.88 -5.69 -3.82
CA PRO A 29 -12.93 -5.26 -5.22
C PRO A 29 -11.51 -5.19 -5.80
N GLN A 30 -11.20 -6.08 -6.74
CA GLN A 30 -9.86 -6.20 -7.32
C GLN A 30 -9.62 -5.18 -8.43
N ASP A 31 -10.61 -4.97 -9.28
CA ASP A 31 -10.54 -4.02 -10.38
C ASP A 31 -11.03 -2.65 -9.91
N PHE A 32 -10.28 -1.60 -10.25
CA PHE A 32 -10.59 -0.19 -9.98
C PHE A 32 -9.90 0.72 -10.99
N GLN A 33 -10.31 1.99 -10.96
CA GLN A 33 -9.80 3.00 -11.86
C GLN A 33 -9.53 4.29 -11.11
N TYR A 34 -8.36 4.88 -11.34
CA TYR A 34 -8.01 6.18 -10.82
C TYR A 34 -8.01 7.24 -11.91
N ILE A 35 -8.53 8.40 -11.55
CA ILE A 35 -8.60 9.57 -12.40
C ILE A 35 -7.81 10.67 -11.71
N ASN A 36 -6.92 11.31 -12.46
CA ASN A 36 -6.20 12.49 -12.03
C ASN A 36 -6.38 13.62 -13.04
N TYR A 37 -6.18 14.86 -12.60
CA TYR A 37 -6.18 16.03 -13.48
C TYR A 37 -4.81 16.69 -13.47
N ASN A 38 -4.14 16.63 -14.61
CA ASN A 38 -2.85 17.28 -14.81
C ASN A 38 -3.05 18.79 -14.95
N ILE A 39 -2.72 19.54 -13.89
CA ILE A 39 -2.92 21.00 -13.82
C ILE A 39 -2.06 21.75 -14.85
N HIS A 40 -0.90 21.19 -15.21
CA HIS A 40 0.04 21.84 -16.12
C HIS A 40 -0.46 21.77 -17.58
N GLN A 41 -0.88 20.58 -18.00
CA GLN A 41 -1.36 20.30 -19.36
C GLN A 41 -2.85 20.56 -19.55
N GLY A 42 -3.62 20.65 -18.47
CA GLY A 42 -5.07 20.85 -18.51
C GLY A 42 -5.85 19.60 -18.91
N THR A 43 -5.22 18.42 -18.88
CA THR A 43 -5.77 17.14 -19.33
C THR A 43 -6.09 16.22 -18.15
N SER A 44 -7.10 15.37 -18.31
CA SER A 44 -7.37 14.29 -17.36
C SER A 44 -6.57 13.05 -17.72
N GLU A 45 -5.87 12.49 -16.75
CA GLU A 45 -5.18 11.21 -16.86
C GLU A 45 -6.02 10.14 -16.17
N ASN A 46 -6.03 8.95 -16.75
CA ASN A 46 -6.82 7.84 -16.26
C ASN A 46 -5.95 6.60 -16.29
N ASN A 47 -5.96 5.85 -15.19
CA ASN A 47 -5.21 4.64 -15.07
C ASN A 47 -6.06 3.51 -14.48
N ASP A 48 -6.12 2.40 -15.20
CA ASP A 48 -6.91 1.23 -14.85
C ASP A 48 -6.02 0.16 -14.21
N SER A 49 -6.43 -0.32 -13.05
CA SER A 49 -5.74 -1.40 -12.34
C SER A 49 -5.53 -2.66 -13.18
N ARG A 50 -6.34 -2.91 -14.22
CA ARG A 50 -6.23 -4.07 -15.09
C ARG A 50 -4.99 -4.01 -15.98
N ASP A 51 -4.55 -2.81 -16.33
CA ASP A 51 -3.38 -2.57 -17.19
C ASP A 51 -2.08 -2.48 -16.38
N ALA A 52 -2.19 -2.24 -15.06
CA ALA A 52 -1.04 -2.20 -14.17
C ALA A 52 -0.31 -3.55 -14.09
N ALA A 53 1.02 -3.52 -14.04
CA ALA A 53 1.86 -4.70 -13.91
C ALA A 53 1.42 -5.59 -12.71
N ASN A 54 1.29 -6.89 -12.96
CA ASN A 54 1.06 -7.88 -11.91
C ASN A 54 2.38 -8.54 -11.53
N GLU A 55 2.65 -8.67 -10.23
CA GLU A 55 3.63 -9.65 -9.77
C GLU A 55 2.98 -11.02 -9.63
N TYR A 56 3.72 -12.06 -10.01
CA TYR A 56 3.28 -13.43 -9.79
C TYR A 56 3.35 -13.75 -8.29
N LYS A 57 2.20 -14.04 -7.68
CA LYS A 57 2.09 -14.45 -6.28
C LYS A 57 1.95 -15.97 -6.26
N ASN A 58 2.93 -16.66 -5.69
CA ASN A 58 3.01 -18.14 -5.70
C ASN A 58 1.95 -18.83 -4.84
N ASN A 59 1.16 -18.10 -4.04
CA ASN A 59 0.25 -18.69 -3.06
C ASN A 59 -1.10 -19.10 -3.72
N PRO A 60 -1.48 -20.40 -3.71
CA PRO A 60 -2.72 -20.88 -4.32
C PRO A 60 -3.99 -20.31 -3.65
N ILE A 61 -4.00 -20.24 -2.32
CA ILE A 61 -5.15 -19.73 -1.54
C ILE A 61 -5.45 -18.28 -1.92
N GLN A 62 -4.40 -17.47 -2.05
CA GLN A 62 -4.53 -16.09 -2.46
C GLN A 62 -5.04 -15.95 -3.90
N THR A 63 -4.62 -16.84 -4.79
CA THR A 63 -5.07 -16.88 -6.19
C THR A 63 -6.56 -17.22 -6.27
N ASP A 64 -7.01 -18.21 -5.51
CA ASP A 64 -8.42 -18.58 -5.43
C ASP A 64 -9.28 -17.47 -4.83
N ALA A 65 -8.81 -16.83 -3.76
CA ALA A 65 -9.48 -15.68 -3.15
C ALA A 65 -9.60 -14.49 -4.11
N LYS A 66 -8.56 -14.23 -4.92
CA LYS A 66 -8.58 -13.20 -5.96
C LYS A 66 -9.62 -13.51 -7.03
N ASN A 67 -9.66 -14.76 -7.49
CA ASN A 67 -10.62 -15.21 -8.49
C ASN A 67 -12.07 -15.15 -7.96
N ALA A 68 -12.30 -15.53 -6.70
CA ALA A 68 -13.59 -15.40 -6.05
C ALA A 68 -14.01 -13.93 -5.90
N SER A 69 -13.08 -13.07 -5.49
CA SER A 69 -13.31 -11.62 -5.36
C SER A 69 -13.74 -10.98 -6.68
N LYS A 70 -13.09 -11.33 -7.80
CA LYS A 70 -13.47 -10.84 -9.14
C LYS A 70 -14.87 -11.29 -9.57
N LYS A 71 -15.34 -12.46 -9.12
CA LYS A 71 -16.70 -12.95 -9.41
C LYS A 71 -17.77 -12.17 -8.62
N ILE A 72 -17.46 -11.81 -7.38
CA ILE A 72 -18.36 -11.09 -6.47
C ILE A 72 -18.45 -9.61 -6.87
N TYR A 73 -17.31 -8.95 -7.06
CA TYR A 73 -17.24 -7.52 -7.35
C TYR A 73 -17.13 -7.25 -8.84
N LYS A 74 -18.29 -7.09 -9.49
CA LYS A 74 -18.37 -6.79 -10.94
C LYS A 74 -18.27 -5.30 -11.27
N LYS A 75 -18.56 -4.42 -10.31
CA LYS A 75 -18.52 -2.97 -10.50
C LYS A 75 -17.10 -2.47 -10.33
N ILE A 76 -16.60 -1.72 -11.31
CA ILE A 76 -15.30 -1.05 -11.26
C ILE A 76 -15.51 0.33 -10.60
N PRO A 77 -15.06 0.56 -9.36
CA PRO A 77 -15.12 1.87 -8.74
C PRO A 77 -14.09 2.80 -9.40
N GLN A 78 -14.52 4.05 -9.62
CA GLN A 78 -13.67 5.15 -10.05
C GLN A 78 -13.39 6.06 -8.85
N LYS A 79 -12.12 6.40 -8.61
CA LYS A 79 -11.71 7.33 -7.56
C LYS A 79 -10.84 8.43 -8.15
N TYR A 80 -11.08 9.67 -7.73
CA TYR A 80 -10.19 10.79 -8.02
C TYR A 80 -8.98 10.75 -7.10
N HIS A 81 -7.77 10.80 -7.66
CA HIS A 81 -6.52 10.85 -6.92
C HIS A 81 -5.81 12.16 -7.20
N SER A 82 -5.75 13.05 -6.21
CA SER A 82 -5.21 14.41 -6.36
C SER A 82 -3.75 14.55 -5.95
N ALA A 83 -3.15 13.52 -5.33
CA ALA A 83 -1.88 13.61 -4.65
C ALA A 83 -0.69 13.25 -5.55
N THR A 84 -0.67 13.77 -6.77
CA THR A 84 0.45 13.59 -7.70
C THR A 84 1.34 14.82 -7.72
N SER A 85 2.60 14.62 -8.09
CA SER A 85 3.48 15.73 -8.43
C SER A 85 2.98 16.48 -9.66
N LEU A 86 3.37 17.74 -9.76
CA LEU A 86 3.02 18.61 -10.89
C LEU A 86 3.76 18.23 -12.17
N GLU A 87 4.95 17.64 -12.06
CA GLU A 87 5.83 17.32 -13.20
C GLU A 87 5.67 15.89 -13.70
N GLN A 88 5.42 14.93 -12.79
CA GLN A 88 5.38 13.49 -13.10
C GLN A 88 4.03 12.86 -12.75
N SER A 89 2.95 13.63 -12.95
CA SER A 89 1.56 13.23 -12.68
C SER A 89 1.23 11.80 -13.12
N SER A 90 1.61 11.44 -14.36
CA SER A 90 1.29 10.14 -14.94
C SER A 90 2.04 8.99 -14.27
N VAL A 91 3.32 9.19 -13.97
CA VAL A 91 4.18 8.18 -13.32
C VAL A 91 3.73 7.97 -11.89
N ASP A 92 3.44 9.06 -11.16
CA ASP A 92 2.91 8.96 -9.81
C ASP A 92 1.57 8.22 -9.79
N LEU A 93 0.68 8.49 -10.76
CA LEU A 93 -0.60 7.81 -10.88
C LEU A 93 -0.42 6.30 -11.15
N GLU A 94 0.50 5.93 -12.04
CA GLU A 94 0.88 4.52 -12.29
C GLU A 94 1.38 3.81 -11.04
N ASP A 95 2.25 4.47 -10.28
CA ASP A 95 2.79 3.90 -9.05
C ASP A 95 1.74 3.73 -7.96
N VAL A 96 0.87 4.72 -7.74
CA VAL A 96 -0.20 4.62 -6.75
C VAL A 96 -1.20 3.53 -7.13
N VAL A 97 -1.57 3.41 -8.42
CA VAL A 97 -2.43 2.30 -8.89
C VAL A 97 -1.77 0.95 -8.64
N ARG A 98 -0.47 0.81 -8.90
CA ARG A 98 0.28 -0.42 -8.62
C ARG A 98 0.29 -0.78 -7.14
N LEU A 99 0.58 0.19 -6.26
CA LEU A 99 0.62 -0.01 -4.81
C LEU A 99 -0.75 -0.38 -4.24
N GLU A 100 -1.81 0.32 -4.65
CA GLU A 100 -3.17 0.01 -4.21
C GLU A 100 -3.64 -1.36 -4.72
N LYS A 101 -3.26 -1.74 -5.95
CA LYS A 101 -3.55 -3.06 -6.49
C LYS A 101 -2.89 -4.16 -5.67
N ASP A 102 -1.62 -4.01 -5.33
CA ASP A 102 -0.91 -4.95 -4.47
C ASP A 102 -1.59 -5.12 -3.11
N LYS A 103 -2.03 -4.01 -2.52
CA LYS A 103 -2.76 -3.99 -1.24
C LYS A 103 -4.13 -4.65 -1.32
N ARG A 104 -4.89 -4.46 -2.41
CA ARG A 104 -6.20 -5.12 -2.62
C ARG A 104 -6.10 -6.60 -2.86
N GLU A 105 -4.99 -7.04 -3.44
CA GLU A 105 -4.69 -8.46 -3.56
C GLU A 105 -4.32 -9.10 -2.21
N LEU A 106 -4.12 -8.31 -1.13
CA LEU A 106 -3.96 -8.83 0.23
C LEU A 106 -5.31 -9.27 0.80
N LEU A 107 -5.62 -10.53 0.50
CA LEU A 107 -6.87 -11.20 0.88
C LEU A 107 -6.67 -12.24 1.97
N LEU A 108 -5.44 -12.70 2.18
CA LEU A 108 -5.10 -13.71 3.18
C LEU A 108 -4.28 -13.09 4.31
N LYS A 109 -4.70 -13.35 5.54
CA LYS A 109 -3.94 -13.09 6.76
C LYS A 109 -3.94 -14.35 7.61
N VAL A 110 -2.85 -14.59 8.31
CA VAL A 110 -2.74 -15.71 9.23
C VAL A 110 -2.48 -15.16 10.61
N LYS A 111 -3.21 -15.64 11.60
CA LYS A 111 -2.84 -15.47 13.00
C LYS A 111 -2.42 -16.81 13.55
N GLY A 112 -1.46 -16.80 14.45
CA GLY A 112 -1.11 -18.02 15.15
C GLY A 112 -0.40 -17.72 16.46
N GLN A 113 -0.27 -18.76 17.26
CA GLN A 113 0.51 -18.76 18.47
C GLN A 113 1.66 -19.74 18.36
N SER A 114 2.83 -19.36 18.85
CA SER A 114 4.04 -20.18 18.77
C SER A 114 4.82 -20.16 20.08
N ARG A 115 5.55 -21.25 20.35
CA ARG A 115 6.53 -21.35 21.43
C ARG A 115 7.95 -20.99 20.99
N ASP A 116 8.17 -20.68 19.71
CA ASP A 116 9.50 -20.38 19.20
C ASP A 116 9.93 -18.93 19.54
N PRO A 117 10.98 -18.72 20.35
CA PRO A 117 11.44 -17.39 20.72
C PRO A 117 12.17 -16.66 19.59
N ARG A 118 12.49 -17.34 18.49
CA ARG A 118 13.19 -16.73 17.36
C ARG A 118 12.25 -15.91 16.49
N LEU A 119 10.94 -16.15 16.55
CA LEU A 119 9.95 -15.42 15.76
C LEU A 119 9.97 -13.95 16.15
N ARG A 120 10.08 -13.04 15.17
CA ARG A 120 10.19 -11.60 15.41
C ARG A 120 9.44 -10.85 14.31
N MET A 121 9.27 -9.54 14.50
CA MET A 121 8.76 -8.68 13.44
C MET A 121 9.60 -8.85 12.17
N ASN A 122 8.94 -8.98 11.01
CA ASN A 122 9.56 -9.13 9.69
C ASN A 122 10.39 -10.41 9.47
N THR A 123 10.23 -11.46 10.30
CA THR A 123 10.71 -12.82 9.98
C THR A 123 9.71 -13.57 9.12
N PHE A 124 10.16 -14.61 8.42
CA PHE A 124 9.28 -15.49 7.67
C PHE A 124 8.89 -16.71 8.52
N ALA A 125 7.58 -16.94 8.68
CA ALA A 125 7.03 -18.14 9.30
C ALA A 125 6.61 -19.12 8.20
N CYS A 126 7.32 -20.25 8.09
CA CYS A 126 6.91 -21.36 7.23
C CYS A 126 6.02 -22.29 8.05
N LEU A 127 4.73 -22.36 7.72
CA LEU A 127 3.79 -23.19 8.47
C LEU A 127 3.77 -24.61 7.90
N THR A 128 3.68 -25.63 8.76
CA THR A 128 3.51 -27.02 8.35
C THR A 128 2.36 -27.70 9.10
N ASP A 129 1.56 -28.48 8.38
CA ASP A 129 0.42 -29.21 8.96
C ASP A 129 0.87 -30.40 9.83
N ILE A 130 -0.08 -31.08 10.48
CA ILE A 130 0.17 -32.34 11.21
C ILE A 130 0.92 -33.43 10.42
N ASN A 131 0.87 -33.43 9.09
CA ASN A 131 1.55 -34.38 8.20
C ASN A 131 2.88 -33.83 7.66
N ALA A 132 3.39 -32.74 8.24
CA ALA A 132 4.58 -32.01 7.80
C ALA A 132 4.49 -31.49 6.35
N ARG A 133 3.28 -31.24 5.84
CA ARG A 133 3.07 -30.59 4.54
C ARG A 133 3.18 -29.08 4.71
N ALA A 134 3.93 -28.43 3.82
CA ALA A 134 4.08 -26.99 3.82
C ALA A 134 2.74 -26.28 3.51
N MET A 135 2.33 -25.37 4.39
CA MET A 135 1.12 -24.54 4.30
C MET A 135 1.45 -23.10 3.86
N GLU A 136 2.53 -22.94 3.10
CA GLU A 136 3.14 -21.67 2.64
C GLU A 136 3.94 -20.90 3.72
N THR A 137 4.64 -19.87 3.25
CA THR A 137 5.44 -18.98 4.08
C THR A 137 4.80 -17.60 4.21
N TYR A 138 4.72 -17.10 5.43
CA TYR A 138 4.10 -15.82 5.78
C TYR A 138 5.11 -14.88 6.41
N ARG A 139 5.13 -13.62 5.98
CA ARG A 139 5.90 -12.55 6.61
C ARG A 139 5.16 -12.05 7.86
N VAL A 140 5.82 -12.13 9.01
CA VAL A 140 5.27 -11.63 10.28
C VAL A 140 5.19 -10.10 10.26
N ILE A 141 4.00 -9.54 10.40
CA ILE A 141 3.71 -8.09 10.43
C ILE A 141 3.28 -7.59 11.81
N LYS A 142 2.97 -8.49 12.72
CA LYS A 142 2.69 -8.17 14.12
C LYS A 142 3.09 -9.35 14.97
N ILE A 143 3.70 -9.09 16.11
CA ILE A 143 4.01 -10.13 17.09
C ILE A 143 3.93 -9.55 18.50
N SER A 144 3.45 -10.36 19.43
CA SER A 144 3.41 -10.05 20.86
C SER A 144 3.94 -11.25 21.62
N HIS A 145 4.94 -11.02 22.46
CA HIS A 145 5.60 -12.04 23.24
C HIS A 145 5.05 -12.05 24.66
N TYR A 146 4.75 -13.23 25.17
CA TYR A 146 4.22 -13.46 26.51
C TYR A 146 5.15 -14.42 27.24
N HIS A 147 5.46 -14.09 28.48
CA HIS A 147 6.33 -14.90 29.32
C HIS A 147 5.85 -14.86 30.77
N THR A 148 5.50 -16.04 31.31
CA THR A 148 5.03 -16.19 32.69
C THR A 148 5.80 -17.31 33.37
N GLY A 149 6.69 -16.95 34.30
CA GLY A 149 7.52 -17.92 35.03
C GLY A 149 8.48 -18.66 34.10
N MET A 150 8.15 -19.91 33.76
CA MET A 150 8.92 -20.78 32.84
C MET A 150 8.22 -20.99 31.49
N GLU A 151 7.03 -20.41 31.30
CA GLU A 151 6.26 -20.56 30.08
C GLU A 151 6.46 -19.36 29.15
N TYR A 152 6.79 -19.64 27.90
CA TYR A 152 6.90 -18.65 26.82
C TYR A 152 5.96 -19.03 25.69
N TYR A 153 5.26 -18.03 25.16
CA TYR A 153 4.58 -18.11 23.87
C TYR A 153 4.54 -16.74 23.22
N ASN A 154 4.27 -16.71 21.92
CA ASN A 154 4.01 -15.49 21.18
C ASN A 154 2.73 -15.64 20.38
N SER A 155 2.07 -14.51 20.12
CA SER A 155 0.97 -14.41 19.16
C SER A 155 1.43 -13.53 18.00
N PHE A 156 1.29 -14.03 16.78
CA PHE A 156 1.75 -13.34 15.57
C PHE A 156 0.62 -13.17 14.54
N GLU A 157 0.71 -12.13 13.72
CA GLU A 157 -0.06 -11.95 12.49
C GLU A 157 0.93 -11.97 11.32
N GLY A 158 0.66 -12.81 10.33
CA GLY A 158 1.44 -12.99 9.12
C GLY A 158 0.63 -12.72 7.86
N ILE A 159 1.31 -12.27 6.82
CA ILE A 159 0.74 -12.09 5.48
C ILE A 159 1.59 -12.81 4.43
N PRO A 160 1.03 -13.23 3.29
CA PRO A 160 1.82 -13.72 2.18
C PRO A 160 2.89 -12.71 1.76
N MET A 161 3.96 -13.20 1.11
CA MET A 161 5.00 -12.32 0.57
C MET A 161 4.40 -11.30 -0.40
N MET A 162 4.68 -10.02 -0.13
CA MET A 162 4.27 -8.89 -0.97
C MET A 162 5.37 -7.84 -1.03
N ARG A 163 5.46 -7.20 -2.20
CA ARG A 163 6.31 -6.02 -2.42
C ARG A 163 5.81 -4.82 -1.62
N THR A 164 4.52 -4.54 -1.69
CA THR A 164 3.93 -3.39 -1.01
C THR A 164 3.85 -3.62 0.52
N PRO A 165 4.22 -2.61 1.34
CA PRO A 165 4.06 -2.67 2.79
C PRO A 165 2.59 -2.89 3.20
N ALA A 166 2.38 -3.62 4.30
CA ALA A 166 1.03 -3.92 4.78
C ALA A 166 0.27 -2.68 5.28
N ASP A 167 1.02 -1.66 5.68
CA ASP A 167 0.59 -0.38 6.22
C ASP A 167 0.53 0.74 5.17
N PHE A 168 0.67 0.41 3.88
CA PHE A 168 0.51 1.39 2.81
C PHE A 168 -0.86 2.07 2.87
N ASP A 169 -0.87 3.40 2.86
CA ASP A 169 -2.06 4.24 2.76
C ASP A 169 -1.90 5.26 1.63
N GLU A 170 -2.75 5.12 0.61
CA GLU A 170 -2.83 6.02 -0.55
C GLU A 170 -3.20 7.47 -0.19
N ASN A 171 -3.77 7.69 1.00
CA ASN A 171 -4.17 9.02 1.47
C ASN A 171 -3.17 9.63 2.46
N ALA A 172 -2.04 8.97 2.72
CA ALA A 172 -1.00 9.45 3.63
C ALA A 172 -0.08 10.48 2.95
N PHE A 173 -0.64 11.53 2.38
CA PHE A 173 0.09 12.66 1.81
C PHE A 173 -0.04 13.91 2.71
N PRO A 174 0.94 14.83 2.69
CA PRO A 174 0.90 16.01 3.55
C PRO A 174 -0.28 16.91 3.20
N HIS A 175 -1.06 17.27 4.22
CA HIS A 175 -2.14 18.25 4.11
C HIS A 175 -1.67 19.62 4.62
N SER A 176 -2.08 20.68 3.93
CA SER A 176 -1.86 22.06 4.35
C SER A 176 -3.17 22.82 4.43
N GLU A 177 -3.27 23.73 5.40
CA GLU A 177 -4.34 24.73 5.44
C GLU A 177 -4.19 25.74 4.28
N GLN A 178 -5.24 26.53 4.06
CA GLN A 178 -5.21 27.62 3.11
C GLN A 178 -4.17 28.66 3.53
N GLN A 179 -3.27 29.02 2.61
CA GLN A 179 -2.21 29.98 2.89
C GLN A 179 -2.38 31.24 2.04
N PRO A 180 -2.19 32.44 2.61
CA PRO A 180 -2.20 33.68 1.83
C PRO A 180 -0.96 33.76 0.93
N ALA A 181 -1.14 34.29 -0.27
CA ALA A 181 -0.09 34.48 -1.25
C ALA A 181 -0.30 35.77 -2.04
N ILE A 182 0.78 36.32 -2.59
CA ILE A 182 0.75 37.52 -3.44
C ILE A 182 0.78 37.08 -4.90
N VAL A 183 -0.18 37.53 -5.72
CA VAL A 183 -0.17 37.30 -7.17
C VAL A 183 1.02 38.05 -7.78
N LYS A 184 1.88 37.32 -8.50
CA LYS A 184 3.06 37.87 -9.18
C LYS A 184 2.90 37.90 -10.69
N ASP A 185 2.15 36.97 -11.25
CA ASP A 185 1.90 36.89 -12.68
C ASP A 185 0.50 36.34 -12.94
N ASN A 186 -0.19 36.92 -13.92
CA ASN A 186 -1.52 36.54 -14.37
C ASN A 186 -1.60 36.30 -15.88
N ASN A 187 -0.49 36.45 -16.62
CA ASN A 187 -0.46 36.28 -18.06
C ASN A 187 -0.21 34.81 -18.42
N ASP A 188 -1.20 33.94 -18.17
CA ASP A 188 -1.11 32.50 -18.41
C ASP A 188 -0.79 32.19 -19.89
N PRO A 189 0.37 31.58 -20.19
CA PRO A 189 0.77 31.26 -21.56
C PRO A 189 -0.18 30.32 -22.29
N LEU A 190 -0.96 29.51 -21.55
CA LEU A 190 -1.93 28.58 -22.13
C LEU A 190 -3.36 29.14 -22.14
N GLY A 191 -3.57 30.37 -21.66
CA GLY A 191 -4.89 31.00 -21.64
C GLY A 191 -5.94 30.28 -20.80
N MET A 192 -5.53 29.45 -19.83
CA MET A 192 -6.43 28.64 -18.99
C MET A 192 -6.95 29.41 -17.76
N GLY A 193 -6.65 30.70 -17.64
CA GLY A 193 -7.05 31.54 -16.49
C GLY A 193 -6.31 31.20 -15.19
N ARG A 194 -5.09 30.65 -15.28
CA ARG A 194 -4.23 30.39 -14.11
C ARG A 194 -3.45 31.63 -13.70
N VAL A 195 -2.95 31.62 -12.47
CA VAL A 195 -2.05 32.66 -11.94
C VAL A 195 -0.81 32.04 -11.33
N ARG A 196 0.28 32.80 -11.22
CA ARG A 196 1.43 32.48 -10.37
C ARG A 196 1.40 33.36 -9.15
N VAL A 197 1.56 32.73 -8.00
CA VAL A 197 1.60 33.43 -6.71
C VAL A 197 2.95 33.20 -6.04
N GLN A 198 3.24 34.02 -5.04
CA GLN A 198 4.37 33.84 -4.15
C GLN A 198 3.84 33.73 -2.72
N PHE A 199 4.09 32.59 -2.08
CA PHE A 199 3.82 32.42 -0.65
C PHE A 199 4.85 33.17 0.20
N LEU A 200 4.47 33.50 1.44
CA LEU A 200 5.34 34.25 2.37
C LEU A 200 6.69 33.55 2.61
N TRP A 201 6.70 32.21 2.67
CA TRP A 201 7.91 31.42 2.85
C TRP A 201 8.79 31.33 1.58
N GLN A 202 8.23 31.57 0.39
CA GLN A 202 8.98 31.66 -0.87
C GLN A 202 9.67 33.01 -1.07
N ALA A 203 9.20 34.06 -0.38
CA ALA A 203 9.67 35.43 -0.59
C ALA A 203 11.18 35.60 -0.36
N LYS A 204 11.75 34.91 0.65
CA LYS A 204 13.18 34.98 0.95
C LYS A 204 14.08 34.49 -0.19
N ARG A 205 13.56 33.58 -1.02
CA ARG A 205 14.29 32.97 -2.15
C ARG A 205 13.87 33.55 -3.49
N ASN A 206 12.97 34.55 -3.49
CA ASN A 206 12.33 35.10 -4.67
C ASN A 206 11.72 34.01 -5.59
N GLU A 207 11.20 32.95 -4.98
CA GLU A 207 10.56 31.84 -5.69
C GLU A 207 9.07 32.13 -5.91
N MET A 208 8.48 31.46 -6.88
CA MET A 208 7.06 31.56 -7.22
C MET A 208 6.51 30.18 -7.48
N THR A 209 5.20 30.01 -7.31
CA THR A 209 4.52 28.77 -7.68
C THR A 209 4.59 28.51 -9.18
N PRO A 210 4.34 27.27 -9.61
CA PRO A 210 3.82 26.97 -10.94
C PRO A 210 2.48 27.68 -11.19
N TRP A 211 1.97 27.58 -12.41
CA TRP A 211 0.64 28.08 -12.77
C TRP A 211 -0.44 27.31 -12.00
N ILE A 212 -1.17 28.00 -11.13
CA ILE A 212 -2.25 27.43 -10.31
C ILE A 212 -3.62 27.97 -10.73
N ARG A 213 -4.66 27.14 -10.59
CA ARG A 213 -6.04 27.51 -10.95
C ARG A 213 -6.64 28.47 -9.93
N VAL A 214 -7.52 29.34 -10.41
CA VAL A 214 -8.34 30.25 -9.60
C VAL A 214 -9.77 29.71 -9.55
N VAL A 215 -10.39 29.74 -8.37
CA VAL A 215 -11.82 29.43 -8.22
C VAL A 215 -12.61 30.68 -8.63
N GLN A 216 -13.48 30.55 -9.62
CA GLN A 216 -14.36 31.63 -10.09
C GLN A 216 -15.77 31.49 -9.48
N PRO A 217 -16.41 32.60 -9.07
CA PRO A 217 -17.78 32.61 -8.55
C PRO A 217 -18.84 32.37 -9.61
#